data_AF-A0A212CWD5-F1
#
_entry.id   AF-A0A212CWD5-F1
#
_cell.length_a   1.000
_cell.length_b   1.000
_cell.length_c   1.000
_cell.angle_alpha   90.00
_cell.angle_beta   90.00
_cell.angle_gamma   90.00
#
_symmetry.space_group_name_H-M   'P 1'
#
loop_
_entity.id
_entity.type
_entity.pdbx_description
1 polymer ?
#
loop_
_entity_poly.entity_id
_entity_poly.type
_entity_poly.pdbx_seq_one_letter_code
_entity_poly.pdbx_strand_id
1 'polypeptide(L)'
;SSESSSWGCYGDIRTLHTPGASCGIGRRQGLSYCGVRASERLAEIDMPSLLRYRPVMRTVGQKYCVDPAVIAGVLSRQSHGSNVLANVDGVGDGVKVVQLCPSPLP
;
A
#
# COMPACT_ATOMS: atom_id res chain seq x y z
N SER A 1 23.09 -15.18 -6.33
CA SER A 1 21.64 -15.11 -6.11
C SER A 1 21.12 -13.86 -6.79
N SER A 2 20.65 -13.99 -8.02
CA SER A 2 20.03 -12.90 -8.75
C SER A 2 18.53 -13.08 -8.59
N GLU A 3 17.95 -12.48 -7.54
CA GLU A 3 16.51 -12.25 -7.56
C GLU A 3 16.27 -11.32 -8.75
N SER A 4 15.73 -11.87 -9.84
CA SER A 4 15.16 -11.04 -10.90
C SER A 4 13.97 -10.34 -10.27
N SER A 5 14.21 -9.19 -9.65
CA SER A 5 13.18 -8.31 -9.16
C SER A 5 12.45 -7.81 -10.39
N SER A 6 11.42 -8.55 -10.81
CA SER A 6 10.48 -8.07 -11.80
C SER A 6 9.72 -6.92 -11.12
N TRP A 7 10.24 -5.70 -11.27
CA TRP A 7 9.66 -4.45 -10.80
C TRP A 7 8.29 -4.14 -11.45
N GLY A 8 7.70 -5.12 -12.14
CA GLY A 8 6.56 -4.94 -13.02
C GLY A 8 6.92 -4.21 -14.30
N CYS A 9 5.90 -3.99 -15.11
CA CYS A 9 5.98 -3.35 -16.42
C CYS A 9 5.94 -1.81 -16.31
N TYR A 10 5.68 -1.27 -15.11
CA TYR A 10 5.39 0.16 -14.89
C TYR A 10 6.53 0.93 -14.24
N GLY A 11 7.70 0.30 -14.10
CA GLY A 11 8.93 0.93 -13.61
C GLY A 11 9.35 0.50 -12.21
N ASP A 12 10.59 0.82 -11.86
CA ASP A 12 11.20 0.47 -10.58
C ASP A 12 10.91 1.55 -9.51
N ILE A 13 10.08 1.18 -8.53
CA ILE A 13 9.71 2.04 -7.40
C ILE A 13 10.91 2.53 -6.59
N ARG A 14 12.02 1.79 -6.58
CA ARG A 14 13.23 2.15 -5.81
C ARG A 14 13.99 3.31 -6.42
N THR A 15 13.77 3.58 -7.71
CA THR A 15 14.40 4.70 -8.42
C THR A 15 13.60 5.99 -8.32
N LEU A 16 12.37 5.92 -7.80
CA LEU A 16 11.49 7.08 -7.68
C LEU A 16 11.92 7.97 -6.51
N HIS A 17 12.10 9.27 -6.81
CA HIS A 17 12.28 10.27 -5.77
C HIS A 17 10.93 10.61 -5.13
N THR A 18 10.88 10.62 -3.80
CA THR A 18 9.68 10.99 -3.05
C THR A 18 10.03 11.86 -1.84
N PRO A 19 9.27 12.93 -1.58
CA PRO A 19 9.41 13.69 -0.35
C PRO A 19 8.86 12.93 0.87
N GLY A 20 8.18 11.80 0.68
CA GLY A 20 7.59 10.99 1.75
C GLY A 20 6.36 11.62 2.41
N ALA A 21 6.12 11.30 3.68
CA ALA A 21 4.92 11.72 4.39
C ALA A 21 5.02 13.18 4.83
N SER A 22 3.96 13.95 4.59
CA SER A 22 3.89 15.33 5.09
C SER A 22 3.80 15.36 6.62
N CYS A 23 4.24 16.46 7.23
CA CYS A 23 4.20 16.60 8.69
C CYS A 23 2.78 16.53 9.25
N GLY A 24 1.76 16.92 8.47
CA GLY A 24 0.36 16.76 8.85
C GLY A 24 -0.10 15.30 8.91
N ILE A 25 0.48 14.40 8.09
CA ILE A 25 0.22 12.96 8.20
C ILE A 25 1.00 12.36 9.37
N GLY A 26 2.30 12.66 9.47
CA GLY A 26 3.15 12.18 10.57
C GLY A 26 2.56 12.53 11.94
N ARG A 27 2.19 13.79 12.16
CA ARG A 27 1.60 14.25 13.43
C ARG A 27 0.27 13.57 13.78
N ARG A 28 -0.61 13.37 12.79
CA ARG A 28 -1.89 12.66 13.00
C ARG A 28 -1.68 11.22 13.48
N GLN A 29 -0.53 10.65 13.17
CA GLN A 29 -0.14 9.28 13.50
C GLN A 29 0.88 9.23 14.62
N GLY A 30 1.03 10.31 15.39
CA GLY A 30 1.89 10.37 16.57
C GLY A 30 3.39 10.46 16.28
N LEU A 31 3.80 10.70 15.02
CA LEU A 31 5.19 10.90 14.66
C LEU A 31 5.60 12.37 14.85
N SER A 32 6.75 12.59 15.49
CA SER A 32 7.36 13.91 15.67
C SER A 32 8.12 14.41 14.44
N TYR A 33 8.22 13.58 13.40
CA TYR A 33 8.98 13.85 12.17
C TYR A 33 8.12 13.58 10.92
N CYS A 34 8.60 14.12 9.80
CA CYS A 34 8.03 13.97 8.47
C CYS A 34 9.08 13.46 7.49
N GLY A 35 8.68 13.33 6.23
CA GLY A 35 9.55 12.93 5.14
C GLY A 35 9.50 11.43 4.87
N VAL A 36 10.51 10.93 4.16
CA VAL A 36 10.65 9.50 3.80
C VAL A 36 10.65 8.62 5.04
N ARG A 37 11.41 9.00 6.07
CA ARG A 37 11.49 8.26 7.33
C ARG A 37 10.13 8.10 8.00
N ALA A 38 9.28 9.13 7.93
CA ALA A 38 7.92 9.03 8.45
C ALA A 38 7.08 8.06 7.64
N SER A 39 7.16 8.08 6.30
CA SER A 39 6.49 7.07 5.46
C SER A 39 6.93 5.64 5.78
N GLU A 40 8.23 5.41 5.93
CA GLU A 40 8.78 4.09 6.29
C GLU A 40 8.25 3.61 7.62
N ARG A 41 8.22 4.50 8.63
CA ARG A 41 7.68 4.17 9.95
C ARG A 41 6.19 3.81 9.90
N LEU A 42 5.41 4.52 9.10
CA LEU A 42 3.98 4.22 8.94
C LEU A 42 3.79 2.86 8.25
N ALA A 43 4.59 2.56 7.23
CA ALA A 43 4.59 1.26 6.57
C ALA A 43 4.99 0.10 7.52
N GLU A 44 5.96 0.33 8.41
CA GLU A 44 6.32 -0.64 9.46
C GLU A 44 5.15 -0.92 10.42
N ILE A 45 4.39 0.11 10.80
CA ILE A 45 3.21 -0.01 11.67
C ILE A 45 2.12 -0.86 10.97
N ASP A 46 1.95 -0.71 9.66
CA ASP A 46 0.94 -1.44 8.88
C ASP A 46 1.39 -2.86 8.48
N MET A 47 2.70 -3.15 8.53
CA MET A 47 3.30 -4.44 8.15
C MET A 47 2.57 -5.68 8.68
N PRO A 48 2.23 -5.81 9.98
CA PRO A 48 1.55 -7.01 10.50
C PRO A 48 0.21 -7.29 9.82
N SER A 49 -0.53 -6.24 9.43
CA SER A 49 -1.79 -6.37 8.70
C SER A 49 -1.57 -6.78 7.24
N LEU A 50 -0.53 -6.24 6.61
CA LEU A 50 -0.19 -6.53 5.22
C LEU A 50 0.37 -7.95 4.99
N LEU A 51 1.03 -8.53 5.99
CA LEU A 51 1.58 -9.88 5.90
C LEU A 51 0.52 -10.94 5.54
N ARG A 52 -0.72 -10.75 6.00
CA ARG A 52 -1.85 -11.63 5.68
C ARG A 52 -2.20 -11.62 4.19
N TYR A 53 -1.97 -10.50 3.51
CA TYR A 53 -2.27 -10.31 2.08
C TYR A 53 -1.08 -10.59 1.16
N ARG A 54 0.10 -10.91 1.70
CA ARG A 54 1.32 -11.19 0.92
C ARG A 54 1.13 -12.16 -0.26
N PRO A 55 0.48 -13.33 -0.11
CA PRO A 55 0.27 -14.23 -1.24
C PRO A 55 -0.64 -13.60 -2.32
N VAL A 56 -1.70 -12.90 -1.90
CA VAL A 56 -2.62 -12.22 -2.81
C VAL A 56 -1.91 -11.10 -3.58
N MET A 57 -1.14 -10.26 -2.88
CA MET A 57 -0.36 -9.17 -3.50
C MET A 57 0.64 -9.70 -4.54
N ARG A 58 1.29 -10.84 -4.26
CA ARG A 58 2.19 -11.48 -5.23
C ARG A 58 1.44 -11.96 -6.47
N THR A 59 0.32 -12.66 -6.29
CA THR A 59 -0.48 -13.19 -7.41
C THR A 59 -1.03 -12.05 -8.27
N VAL A 60 -1.55 -11.00 -7.65
CA VAL A 60 -2.09 -9.81 -8.36
C VAL A 60 -0.95 -9.05 -9.05
N GLY A 61 0.18 -8.85 -8.39
CA GLY A 61 1.35 -8.20 -8.97
C GLY A 61 1.87 -8.92 -10.21
N GLN A 62 1.96 -10.25 -10.16
CA GLN A 62 2.32 -11.05 -11.34
C GLN A 62 1.27 -10.95 -12.45
N LYS A 63 -0.02 -11.08 -12.10
CA LYS A 63 -1.12 -11.05 -13.09
C LYS A 63 -1.21 -9.73 -13.84
N TYR A 64 -1.01 -8.60 -13.15
CA TYR A 64 -1.13 -7.27 -13.73
C TYR A 64 0.21 -6.62 -14.06
N CYS A 65 1.33 -7.36 -13.93
CA CYS A 65 2.68 -6.85 -14.12
C CYS A 65 2.99 -5.60 -13.27
N VAL A 66 2.63 -5.61 -11.99
CA VAL A 66 2.89 -4.54 -11.03
C VAL A 66 3.76 -5.07 -9.91
N ASP A 67 4.73 -4.28 -9.44
CA ASP A 67 5.52 -4.63 -8.26
C ASP A 67 4.59 -4.81 -7.03
N PRO A 68 4.62 -5.98 -6.36
CA PRO A 68 3.88 -6.20 -5.12
C PRO A 68 4.13 -5.14 -4.03
N ALA A 69 5.29 -4.49 -4.01
CA ALA A 69 5.62 -3.41 -3.09
C ALA A 69 4.78 -2.15 -3.34
N VAL A 70 4.43 -1.86 -4.60
CA VAL A 70 3.50 -0.77 -4.95
C VAL A 70 2.12 -1.06 -4.37
N ILE A 71 1.64 -2.29 -4.54
CA ILE A 71 0.34 -2.73 -4.00
C ILE A 71 0.33 -2.63 -2.47
N ALA A 72 1.39 -3.11 -1.82
CA ALA A 72 1.54 -3.03 -0.37
C ALA A 72 1.56 -1.58 0.15
N GLY A 73 2.26 -0.68 -0.54
CA GLY A 73 2.31 0.74 -0.19
C GLY A 73 0.95 1.43 -0.32
N VAL A 74 0.17 1.10 -1.35
CA VAL A 74 -1.20 1.60 -1.52
C VAL A 74 -2.11 1.08 -0.40
N LEU A 75 -2.03 -0.22 -0.08
CA LEU A 75 -2.81 -0.81 1.00
C LEU A 75 -2.44 -0.21 2.36
N SER A 76 -1.14 -0.05 2.69
CA SER A 76 -0.69 0.63 3.92
C SER A 76 -1.36 2.01 4.04
N ARG A 77 -1.26 2.84 2.99
CA ARG A 77 -1.81 4.21 3.04
C ARG A 77 -3.32 4.27 3.28
N GLN A 78 -4.07 3.28 2.81
CA GLN A 78 -5.53 3.28 2.92
C GLN A 78 -6.03 2.57 4.18
N SER A 79 -5.32 1.55 4.63
CA SER A 79 -5.55 0.85 5.89
C SER A 79 -5.35 1.77 7.09
N HIS A 80 -4.45 2.75 6.97
CA HIS A 80 -4.07 3.65 8.04
C HIS A 80 -5.17 4.66 8.49
N GLY A 81 -6.36 4.61 7.86
CA GLY A 81 -7.57 5.32 8.28
C GLY A 81 -8.85 4.48 8.14
N SER A 82 -8.72 3.18 7.89
CA SER A 82 -9.84 2.27 7.73
C SER A 82 -9.40 0.91 8.24
N ASN A 83 -10.04 0.46 9.31
CA ASN A 83 -10.07 -0.95 9.69
C ASN A 83 -10.18 -1.77 8.39
N VAL A 84 -9.11 -2.48 8.02
CA VAL A 84 -9.12 -3.46 6.92
C VAL A 84 -9.94 -4.65 7.38
N LEU A 85 -11.23 -4.41 7.58
CA LEU A 85 -12.24 -5.43 7.74
C LEU A 85 -12.70 -5.76 6.33
N ALA A 86 -11.84 -6.46 5.58
CA ALA A 86 -12.36 -7.33 4.56
C ALA A 86 -12.85 -8.57 5.30
N ASN A 87 -14.17 -8.64 5.55
CA ASN A 87 -14.86 -9.89 5.78
C ASN A 87 -14.52 -10.80 4.60
N VAL A 88 -13.57 -11.71 4.79
CA VAL A 88 -13.29 -12.79 3.84
C VAL A 88 -14.29 -13.89 4.15
N ASP A 89 -15.57 -13.63 3.92
CA ASP A 89 -16.59 -14.68 3.89
C ASP A 89 -17.57 -14.41 2.75
N GLY A 90 -17.53 -15.30 1.77
CA GLY A 90 -18.68 -15.66 0.93
C GLY A 90 -19.26 -14.61 -0.01
N VAL A 91 -19.04 -14.84 -1.31
CA VAL A 91 -20.03 -14.65 -2.40
C VAL A 91 -20.55 -13.22 -2.67
N GLY A 92 -20.19 -12.70 -3.84
CA GLY A 92 -20.94 -11.63 -4.53
C GLY A 92 -20.46 -10.22 -4.20
N ASP A 93 -20.08 -9.49 -5.24
CA ASP A 93 -19.79 -8.05 -5.27
C ASP A 93 -18.53 -7.51 -4.56
N GLY A 94 -17.52 -7.26 -5.40
CA GLY A 94 -16.63 -6.09 -5.28
C GLY A 94 -15.65 -6.09 -4.10
N VAL A 95 -14.47 -6.67 -4.31
CA VAL A 95 -13.30 -6.52 -3.42
C VAL A 95 -12.89 -5.05 -3.36
N LYS A 96 -13.42 -4.28 -2.40
CA LYS A 96 -12.97 -2.91 -2.10
C LYS A 96 -11.99 -2.92 -0.93
N VAL A 97 -10.81 -3.50 -1.17
CA VAL A 97 -9.64 -3.32 -0.28
C VAL A 97 -8.96 -1.97 -0.51
N VAL A 98 -9.40 -1.26 -1.56
CA VAL A 98 -8.92 0.06 -1.92
C VAL A 98 -10.08 1.06 -1.78
N GLN A 99 -9.93 2.08 -0.93
CA GLN A 99 -10.70 3.31 -0.94
C GLN A 99 -10.61 3.92 -2.35
N LEU A 100 -11.64 3.66 -3.16
CA LEU A 100 -11.82 4.35 -4.42
C LEU A 100 -12.19 5.80 -4.10
N CYS A 101 -11.42 6.76 -4.62
CA CYS A 101 -11.82 8.17 -4.56
C CYS A 101 -13.25 8.29 -5.14
N PRO A 102 -14.21 8.90 -4.44
CA PRO A 102 -15.50 9.21 -5.05
C PRO A 102 -15.23 10.08 -6.29
N SER A 103 -15.92 9.77 -7.38
CA SER A 103 -15.87 10.55 -8.62
C SER A 103 -16.10 12.04 -8.32
N PRO A 104 -15.44 12.97 -9.02
CA PRO A 104 -15.76 14.39 -8.90
C PRO A 104 -17.26 14.54 -9.20
N LEU A 105 -18.00 15.13 -8.25
CA LEU A 105 -19.40 15.50 -8.44
C LEU A 105 -19.50 16.41 -9.69
N PRO A 106 -20.57 16.25 -10.50
CA PRO A 106 -20.75 17.03 -11.74
C PRO A 106 -20.84 18.53 -11.50
#